data_AF-A0AB74M2B5-F1
#
_entry.id   AF-A0AB74M2B5-F1
#
_cell.length_a   1.000
_cell.length_b   1.000
_cell.length_c   1.000
_cell.angle_alpha   90.00
_cell.angle_beta   90.00
_cell.angle_gamma   90.00
#
_symmetry.space_group_name_H-M   'P 1'
#
loop_
_entity.id
_entity.type
_entity.pdbx_description
1 polymer ?
#
loop_
_entity_poly.entity_id
_entity_poly.type
_entity_poly.pdbx_seq_one_letter_code
_entity_poly.pdbx_strand_id
1 'polypeptide(L)'
;MAGTTACAAMASMPPAARADPGPGDRPVLARVWFTINGQRRELELDTRTSLLDAAREHLHLTGSKKGCDHGQCGACTMIVDGRRINACLTLTVMHQGAEITTIEGLGQPDDLHPMQAAFVRHDGYQCGYCTPGQICSGVAVLDEIRAGIPSHA
;
A
#
# COMPACT_ATOMS: atom_id res chain seq x y z
N MET A 1 7.95 23.21 -55.56
CA MET A 1 8.70 22.43 -54.55
C MET A 1 7.81 21.28 -54.10
N ALA A 2 8.06 20.07 -54.61
CA ALA A 2 7.27 18.89 -54.28
C ALA A 2 7.80 18.29 -52.97
N GLY A 3 6.94 18.21 -51.95
CA GLY A 3 7.27 17.61 -50.66
C GLY A 3 7.02 16.10 -50.70
N THR A 4 8.07 15.32 -50.52
CA THR A 4 8.02 13.86 -50.35
C THR A 4 7.67 13.52 -48.91
N THR A 5 6.45 13.01 -48.68
CA THR A 5 6.08 12.35 -47.43
C THR A 5 6.70 10.95 -47.39
N ALA A 6 7.73 10.77 -46.56
CA ALA A 6 8.30 9.47 -46.25
C ALA A 6 7.40 8.75 -45.22
N CYS A 7 6.83 7.62 -45.60
CA CYS A 7 6.07 6.75 -44.71
C CYS A 7 7.06 5.85 -43.95
N ALA A 8 7.19 6.04 -42.64
CA ALA A 8 8.04 5.19 -41.80
C ALA A 8 7.34 3.84 -41.58
N ALA A 9 7.97 2.75 -42.01
CA ALA A 9 7.48 1.40 -41.73
C ALA A 9 7.67 1.06 -40.24
N MET A 10 6.60 0.68 -39.56
CA MET A 10 6.66 0.16 -38.20
C MET A 10 7.16 -1.28 -38.21
N ALA A 11 8.34 -1.52 -37.61
CA ALA A 11 8.85 -2.86 -37.40
C ALA A 11 8.02 -3.57 -36.30
N SER A 12 7.51 -4.76 -36.60
CA SER A 12 6.84 -5.61 -35.63
C SER A 12 7.86 -6.21 -34.66
N MET A 13 7.68 -5.96 -33.36
CA MET A 13 8.46 -6.68 -32.34
C MET A 13 7.97 -8.13 -32.24
N PRO A 14 8.88 -9.10 -32.12
CA PRO A 14 8.49 -10.48 -31.86
C PRO A 14 7.81 -10.60 -30.49
N PRO A 15 6.86 -11.53 -30.33
CA PRO A 15 6.23 -11.76 -29.03
C PRO A 15 7.29 -12.18 -28.02
N ALA A 16 7.25 -11.58 -26.83
CA ALA A 16 8.10 -11.97 -25.73
C ALA A 16 7.87 -13.45 -25.41
N ALA A 17 8.94 -14.25 -25.44
CA ALA A 17 8.87 -15.65 -25.04
C ALA A 17 8.44 -15.70 -23.56
N ARG A 18 7.34 -16.41 -23.28
CA ARG A 18 6.96 -16.73 -21.90
C ARG A 18 8.00 -17.69 -21.34
N ALA A 19 8.76 -17.23 -20.36
CA ALA A 19 9.60 -18.12 -19.57
C ALA A 19 8.69 -19.01 -18.73
N ASP A 20 8.93 -20.32 -18.75
CA ASP A 20 8.28 -21.22 -17.81
C ASP A 20 8.76 -20.90 -16.38
N PRO A 21 7.87 -20.95 -15.38
CA PRO A 21 8.21 -20.65 -14.01
C PRO A 21 9.32 -21.59 -13.50
N GLY A 22 10.33 -21.01 -12.86
CA GLY A 22 11.48 -21.74 -12.36
C GLY A 22 11.12 -22.63 -11.15
N PRO A 23 12.02 -23.53 -10.73
CA PRO A 23 11.80 -24.38 -9.54
C PRO A 23 11.45 -23.63 -8.24
N GLY A 24 11.77 -22.34 -8.16
CA GLY A 24 11.43 -21.43 -7.04
C GLY A 24 10.13 -20.64 -7.19
N ASP A 25 9.34 -20.84 -8.26
CA ASP A 25 8.10 -20.08 -8.50
C ASP A 25 6.86 -20.67 -7.83
N ARG A 26 6.95 -21.90 -7.30
CA ARG A 26 5.81 -22.51 -6.61
C ARG A 26 5.53 -21.76 -5.30
N PRO A 27 4.27 -21.36 -5.04
CA PRO A 27 3.90 -20.73 -3.79
C PRO A 27 4.20 -21.62 -2.59
N VAL A 28 4.88 -21.05 -1.59
CA VAL A 28 4.99 -21.66 -0.26
C VAL A 28 3.92 -21.01 0.61
N LEU A 29 2.89 -21.77 0.95
CA LEU A 29 1.75 -21.25 1.71
C LEU A 29 2.00 -21.33 3.22
N ALA A 30 1.58 -20.30 3.95
CA ALA A 30 1.60 -20.25 5.39
C ALA A 30 0.29 -19.65 5.93
N ARG A 31 -0.18 -20.20 7.06
CA ARG A 31 -1.31 -19.66 7.81
C ARG A 31 -0.84 -18.52 8.72
N VAL A 32 -1.56 -17.41 8.68
CA VAL A 32 -1.30 -16.22 9.50
C VAL A 32 -2.63 -15.64 9.98
N TRP A 33 -2.66 -15.09 11.20
CA TRP A 33 -3.79 -14.30 11.68
C TRP A 33 -3.34 -12.96 12.24
N PHE A 34 -4.21 -11.97 12.16
CA PHE A 34 -4.01 -10.61 12.70
C PHE A 34 -5.38 -9.93 12.88
N THR A 35 -5.42 -8.83 13.60
CA THR A 35 -6.59 -7.95 13.64
C THR A 35 -6.34 -6.77 12.71
N ILE A 36 -7.28 -6.50 11.80
CA ILE A 36 -7.20 -5.35 10.90
C ILE A 36 -8.49 -4.54 11.00
N ASN A 37 -8.36 -3.25 11.32
CA ASN A 37 -9.48 -2.34 11.54
C ASN A 37 -10.50 -2.90 12.56
N GLY A 38 -10.00 -3.48 13.65
CA GLY A 38 -10.80 -4.10 14.71
C GLY A 38 -11.42 -5.47 14.37
N GLN A 39 -11.15 -6.02 13.19
CA GLN A 39 -11.66 -7.33 12.78
C GLN A 39 -10.55 -8.37 12.69
N ARG A 40 -10.69 -9.48 13.42
CA ARG A 40 -9.78 -10.62 13.30
C ARG A 40 -9.92 -11.25 11.91
N ARG A 41 -8.77 -11.50 11.28
CA ARG A 41 -8.62 -12.20 10.00
C ARG A 41 -7.63 -13.33 10.16
N GLU A 42 -7.92 -14.44 9.48
CA GLU A 42 -7.03 -15.58 9.34
C GLU A 42 -6.97 -15.94 7.86
N LEU A 43 -5.76 -16.05 7.33
CA LEU A 43 -5.49 -16.24 5.91
C LEU A 43 -4.44 -17.33 5.71
N GLU A 44 -4.52 -18.04 4.59
CA GLU A 44 -3.46 -18.93 4.11
C GLU A 44 -2.92 -18.32 2.80
N LEU A 45 -1.68 -17.82 2.84
CA LEU A 45 -1.10 -17.00 1.77
C LEU A 45 0.31 -17.48 1.42
N ASP A 46 0.79 -17.12 0.22
CA ASP A 46 2.20 -17.24 -0.12
C ASP A 46 3.05 -16.44 0.87
N THR A 47 4.12 -17.04 1.38
CA THR A 47 5.08 -16.38 2.29
C THR A 47 5.68 -15.09 1.72
N ARG A 48 5.68 -14.91 0.39
CA ARG A 48 6.15 -13.71 -0.31
C ARG A 48 5.11 -12.58 -0.34
N THR A 49 3.86 -12.83 0.06
CA THR A 49 2.79 -11.82 0.01
C THR A 49 3.08 -10.68 0.99
N SER A 50 3.31 -9.48 0.45
CA SER A 50 3.48 -8.26 1.24
C SER A 50 2.22 -7.95 2.05
N LEU A 51 2.34 -7.25 3.19
CA LEU A 51 1.16 -6.81 3.94
C LEU A 51 0.24 -5.92 3.09
N LEU A 52 0.84 -5.12 2.19
CA LEU A 52 0.10 -4.33 1.22
C LEU A 52 -0.79 -5.20 0.31
N ASP A 53 -0.24 -6.28 -0.24
CA ASP A 53 -0.98 -7.16 -1.14
C ASP A 53 -2.00 -8.03 -0.39
N ALA A 54 -1.71 -8.45 0.85
CA ALA A 54 -2.71 -9.08 1.71
C ALA A 54 -3.93 -8.18 1.93
N ALA A 55 -3.73 -6.91 2.27
CA ALA A 55 -4.84 -5.97 2.45
C ALA A 55 -5.63 -5.76 1.15
N ARG A 56 -4.94 -5.49 0.04
CA ARG A 56 -5.58 -5.08 -1.21
C ARG A 56 -6.22 -6.23 -1.97
N GLU A 57 -5.48 -7.32 -2.16
CA GLU A 57 -5.82 -8.36 -3.12
C GLU A 57 -6.54 -9.53 -2.45
N HIS A 58 -6.29 -9.78 -1.16
CA HIS A 58 -6.90 -10.88 -0.41
C HIS A 58 -8.03 -10.43 0.53
N LEU A 59 -7.93 -9.22 1.11
CA LEU A 59 -8.97 -8.66 2.00
C LEU A 59 -9.83 -7.59 1.34
N HIS A 60 -9.49 -7.17 0.12
CA HIS A 60 -10.19 -6.14 -0.64
C HIS A 60 -10.28 -4.77 0.06
N LEU A 61 -9.35 -4.51 0.98
CA LEU A 61 -9.10 -3.20 1.60
C LEU A 61 -8.15 -2.41 0.68
N THR A 62 -8.74 -1.78 -0.33
CA THR A 62 -7.99 -1.16 -1.44
C THR A 62 -7.54 0.27 -1.16
N GLY A 63 -7.81 0.80 0.04
CA GLY A 63 -7.45 2.14 0.47
C GLY A 63 -5.94 2.37 0.47
N SER A 64 -5.16 1.46 1.04
CA SER A 64 -3.69 1.51 0.92
C SER A 64 -3.24 1.26 -0.54
N LYS A 65 -2.29 2.07 -1.01
CA LYS A 65 -1.95 2.12 -2.44
C LYS A 65 -0.56 1.56 -2.74
N LYS A 66 -0.42 0.90 -3.89
CA LYS A 66 0.85 0.43 -4.45
C LYS A 66 1.37 1.45 -5.47
N GLY A 67 2.11 2.45 -4.99
CA GLY A 67 2.72 3.46 -5.85
C GLY A 67 4.06 3.04 -6.46
N CYS A 68 4.94 2.45 -5.66
CA CYS A 68 6.30 2.08 -6.08
C CYS A 68 6.69 0.63 -5.77
N ASP A 69 6.06 -0.03 -4.80
CA ASP A 69 6.43 -1.36 -4.27
C ASP A 69 7.88 -1.51 -3.73
N HIS A 70 8.61 -0.40 -3.60
CA HIS A 70 10.01 -0.36 -3.17
C HIS A 70 10.28 0.63 -2.01
N GLY A 71 9.27 0.98 -1.23
CA GLY A 71 9.41 1.87 -0.05
C GLY A 71 9.74 3.34 -0.34
N GLN A 72 9.67 3.78 -1.59
CA GLN A 72 10.08 5.13 -2.01
C GLN A 72 9.00 6.19 -1.83
N CYS A 73 7.71 5.84 -1.93
CA CYS A 73 6.63 6.84 -2.04
C CYS A 73 5.75 7.01 -0.79
N GLY A 74 5.73 6.06 0.14
CA GLY A 74 4.83 6.09 1.31
C GLY A 74 3.33 5.93 1.04
N ALA A 75 2.89 5.75 -0.22
CA ALA A 75 1.45 5.58 -0.53
C ALA A 75 0.82 4.31 0.08
N CYS A 76 1.68 3.36 0.50
CA CYS A 76 1.30 2.11 1.15
C CYS A 76 1.33 2.18 2.68
N THR A 77 1.46 3.37 3.29
CA THR A 77 1.57 3.48 4.75
C THR A 77 0.32 2.93 5.44
N MET A 78 0.54 2.04 6.40
CA MET A 78 -0.43 1.53 7.37
C MET A 78 0.15 1.71 8.78
N ILE A 79 -0.68 1.62 9.81
CA ILE A 79 -0.24 1.65 11.22
C ILE A 79 -0.32 0.22 11.75
N VAL A 80 0.81 -0.32 12.20
CA VAL A 80 0.90 -1.67 12.78
C VAL A 80 1.41 -1.54 14.20
N ASP A 81 0.65 -2.06 15.16
CA ASP A 81 0.94 -1.99 16.60
C ASP A 81 1.29 -0.55 17.04
N GLY A 82 0.49 0.42 16.55
CA GLY A 82 0.66 1.85 16.83
C GLY A 82 1.78 2.55 16.05
N ARG A 83 2.51 1.86 15.17
CA ARG A 83 3.64 2.42 14.42
C ARG A 83 3.36 2.45 12.92
N ARG A 84 3.56 3.60 12.27
CA ARG A 84 3.46 3.68 10.80
C ARG A 84 4.60 2.92 10.12
N ILE A 85 4.28 2.12 9.10
CA ILE A 85 5.25 1.39 8.29
C ILE A 85 4.87 1.43 6.81
N ASN A 86 5.84 1.18 5.92
CA ASN A 86 5.58 0.92 4.50
C ASN A 86 5.15 -0.54 4.30
N ALA A 87 3.86 -0.79 4.06
CA ALA A 87 3.31 -2.15 3.97
C ALA A 87 3.83 -2.98 2.79
N CYS A 88 4.42 -2.34 1.75
CA CYS A 88 5.08 -3.06 0.65
C CYS A 88 6.41 -3.72 1.05
N LEU A 89 7.07 -3.24 2.12
CA LEU A 89 8.38 -3.73 2.56
C LEU A 89 8.31 -4.66 3.78
N THR A 90 7.16 -5.27 4.02
CA THR A 90 6.97 -6.27 5.08
C THR A 90 6.08 -7.39 4.58
N LEU A 91 6.37 -8.62 5.01
CA LEU A 91 5.62 -9.80 4.62
C LEU A 91 4.46 -10.01 5.59
N THR A 92 3.31 -10.46 5.08
CA THR A 92 2.12 -10.68 5.91
C THR A 92 2.40 -11.67 7.04
N VAL A 93 3.17 -12.72 6.74
CA VAL A 93 3.57 -13.75 7.71
C VAL A 93 4.41 -13.22 8.88
N MET A 94 5.01 -12.02 8.77
CA MET A 94 5.75 -11.37 9.85
C MET A 94 4.83 -10.72 10.89
N HIS A 95 3.53 -10.58 10.60
CA HIS A 95 2.56 -9.86 11.41
C HIS A 95 1.57 -10.78 12.13
N GLN A 96 2.02 -11.98 12.52
CA GLN A 96 1.23 -12.90 13.32
C GLN A 96 0.77 -12.22 14.62
N GLY A 97 -0.54 -12.11 14.79
CA GLY A 97 -1.19 -11.54 15.96
C GLY A 97 -1.11 -10.01 16.09
N ALA A 98 -0.65 -9.31 15.06
CA ALA A 98 -0.54 -7.85 15.08
C ALA A 98 -1.91 -7.15 15.01
N GLU A 99 -1.96 -5.91 15.51
CA GLU A 99 -3.07 -4.97 15.32
C GLU A 99 -2.73 -4.01 14.18
N ILE A 100 -3.52 -4.01 13.11
CA ILE A 100 -3.29 -3.25 11.89
C ILE A 100 -4.43 -2.26 11.67
N THR A 101 -4.09 -1.01 11.40
CA THR A 101 -5.03 0.04 10.98
C THR A 101 -4.67 0.54 9.59
N THR A 102 -5.61 0.46 8.67
CA THR A 102 -5.54 1.06 7.32
C THR A 102 -6.35 2.35 7.28
N ILE A 103 -6.38 3.03 6.13
CA ILE A 103 -7.17 4.26 5.97
C ILE A 103 -8.67 4.03 6.24
N GLU A 104 -9.18 2.85 5.87
CA GLU A 104 -10.57 2.44 6.10
C GLU A 104 -10.89 2.27 7.60
N GLY A 105 -9.89 1.98 8.43
CA GLY A 105 -10.03 1.86 9.87
C GLY A 105 -10.02 3.18 10.62
N LEU A 106 -9.57 4.28 10.00
CA LEU A 106 -9.56 5.60 10.63
C LEU A 106 -10.93 6.27 10.59
N GLY A 107 -11.67 6.09 9.50
CA GLY A 107 -12.98 6.70 9.31
C GLY A 107 -13.57 6.40 7.94
N GLN A 108 -14.88 6.60 7.83
CA GLN A 108 -15.68 6.36 6.62
C GLN A 108 -16.34 7.68 6.18
N PRO A 109 -16.88 7.80 4.96
CA PRO A 109 -17.46 9.06 4.46
C PRO A 109 -18.50 9.70 5.40
N ASP A 110 -19.28 8.89 6.12
CA ASP A 110 -20.31 9.34 7.06
C ASP A 110 -19.76 9.64 8.48
N ASP A 111 -18.53 9.23 8.79
CA ASP A 111 -17.87 9.42 10.08
C ASP A 111 -16.35 9.58 9.88
N LEU A 112 -15.96 10.81 9.51
CA LEU A 112 -14.58 11.14 9.17
C LEU A 112 -13.73 11.29 10.43
N HIS A 113 -12.54 10.68 10.40
CA HIS A 113 -11.48 10.99 11.35
C HIS A 113 -11.15 12.51 11.28
N PRO A 114 -10.79 13.17 12.39
CA PRO A 114 -10.39 14.59 12.37
C PRO A 114 -9.31 14.93 11.34
N MET A 115 -8.36 14.00 11.12
CA MET A 115 -7.34 14.12 10.06
C MET A 115 -7.96 14.08 8.65
N GLN A 116 -8.90 13.17 8.39
CA GLN A 116 -9.59 13.11 7.08
C GLN A 116 -10.40 14.40 6.84
N ALA A 117 -11.14 14.88 7.85
CA ALA A 117 -11.90 16.12 7.76
C ALA A 117 -10.99 17.35 7.52
N ALA A 118 -9.81 17.38 8.14
CA ALA A 118 -8.82 18.43 7.90
C ALA A 118 -8.29 18.39 6.45
N PHE A 119 -7.99 17.22 5.90
CA PHE A 119 -7.59 17.06 4.50
C PHE A 119 -8.65 17.61 3.54
N VAL A 120 -9.94 17.35 3.78
CA VAL A 120 -11.03 17.92 2.97
C VAL A 120 -11.08 19.45 3.12
N ARG A 121 -11.06 19.97 4.36
CA ARG A 121 -11.15 21.41 4.63
C ARG A 121 -10.04 22.22 3.96
N HIS A 122 -8.84 21.65 3.87
CA HIS A 122 -7.65 22.34 3.40
C HIS A 122 -7.21 21.94 2.00
N ASP A 123 -8.06 21.23 1.25
CA ASP A 123 -7.73 20.73 -0.10
C ASP A 123 -6.40 19.95 -0.11
N GLY A 124 -6.19 19.12 0.92
CA GLY A 124 -4.96 18.37 1.19
C GLY A 124 -4.73 17.20 0.23
N TYR A 125 -5.42 17.16 -0.91
CA TYR A 125 -5.30 16.14 -1.94
C TYR A 125 -5.72 16.70 -3.29
N GLN A 126 -5.31 16.02 -4.37
CA GLN A 126 -5.81 16.29 -5.73
C GLN A 126 -6.29 14.98 -6.36
N CYS A 127 -5.38 14.21 -6.98
CA CYS A 127 -5.72 12.90 -7.55
C CYS A 127 -6.16 11.86 -6.50
N GLY A 128 -5.89 12.11 -5.21
CA GLY A 128 -6.28 11.25 -4.10
C GLY A 128 -5.38 10.04 -3.87
N TYR A 129 -4.41 9.74 -4.75
CA TYR A 129 -3.67 8.48 -4.69
C TYR A 129 -2.73 8.37 -3.49
N CYS A 130 -2.02 9.44 -3.13
CA CYS A 130 -1.15 9.44 -1.95
C CYS A 130 -1.89 9.67 -0.63
N THR A 131 -3.14 10.15 -0.71
CA THR A 131 -3.93 10.62 0.44
C THR A 131 -4.07 9.58 1.56
N PRO A 132 -4.32 8.29 1.29
CA PRO A 132 -4.36 7.26 2.32
C PRO A 132 -3.07 7.18 3.15
N GLY A 133 -1.92 7.11 2.48
CA GLY A 133 -0.61 7.02 3.14
C GLY A 133 -0.25 8.31 3.90
N GLN A 134 -0.61 9.46 3.34
CA GLN A 134 -0.44 10.78 3.97
C GLN A 134 -1.26 10.90 5.26
N ILE A 135 -2.53 10.47 5.24
CA ILE A 135 -3.41 10.53 6.42
C ILE A 135 -2.93 9.56 7.51
N CYS A 136 -2.64 8.30 7.17
CA CYS A 136 -2.07 7.35 8.14
C CYS A 136 -0.76 7.85 8.74
N SER A 137 0.12 8.43 7.91
CA SER A 137 1.35 9.05 8.39
C SER A 137 1.09 10.24 9.30
N GLY A 138 0.16 11.12 8.94
CA GLY A 138 -0.18 12.31 9.72
C GLY A 138 -0.70 11.96 11.11
N VAL A 139 -1.54 10.91 11.22
CA VAL A 139 -2.02 10.42 12.53
C VAL A 139 -0.84 9.92 13.37
N ALA A 140 -0.03 9.01 12.83
CA ALA A 140 1.09 8.43 13.56
C ALA A 140 2.18 9.44 13.94
N VAL A 141 2.47 10.45 13.09
CA VAL A 141 3.43 11.54 13.43
C VAL A 141 2.99 12.31 14.67
N LEU A 142 1.69 12.60 14.79
CA LEU A 142 1.20 13.33 15.97
C LEU A 142 1.39 12.52 17.25
N ASP A 143 1.24 11.19 17.17
CA ASP A 143 1.54 10.30 18.31
C ASP A 143 3.04 10.19 18.59
N GLU A 144 3.88 10.12 17.55
CA GLU A 144 5.35 10.16 17.68
C GLU A 144 5.82 11.44 18.40
N ILE A 145 5.26 12.61 18.04
CA ILE A 145 5.57 13.90 18.67
C ILE A 145 5.13 13.90 20.14
N ARG A 146 3.92 13.40 20.44
CA ARG A 146 3.44 13.28 21.83
C ARG A 146 4.32 12.36 22.67
N ALA A 147 4.88 11.33 22.05
CA ALA A 147 5.84 10.41 22.68
C ALA A 147 7.27 10.97 22.80
N GLY A 148 7.53 12.19 22.30
CA GLY A 148 8.84 12.84 22.39
C GLY A 148 9.89 12.27 21.45
N ILE A 149 9.47 11.60 20.35
CA ILE A 149 10.40 11.07 19.34
C ILE A 149 10.96 12.26 18.54
N PRO A 150 12.29 12.49 18.55
CA PRO A 150 12.88 13.60 17.82
C PRO A 150 12.91 13.33 16.31
N SER A 151 13.02 14.39 15.52
CA SER A 151 13.25 14.32 14.07
C SER A 151 14.58 14.98 13.69
N HIS A 152 14.96 14.84 12.43
CA HIS A 152 16.02 15.67 11.85
C HIS A 152 15.67 17.16 11.96
N ALA A 153 16.69 18.00 12.09
CA ALA A 153 16.61 19.44 12.28
C ALA A 153 16.89 20.19 10.99
#